data_AF-A0A957RLT8-F1
#
_entry.id   AF-A0A957RLT8-F1
#
_cell.length_a   1.000
_cell.length_b   1.000
_cell.length_c   1.000
_cell.angle_alpha   90.00
_cell.angle_beta   90.00
_cell.angle_gamma   90.00
#
_symmetry.space_group_name_H-M   'P 1'
#
loop_
_entity.id
_entity.type
_entity.pdbx_description
1 polymer ?
#
loop_
_entity_poly.entity_id
_entity_poly.type
_entity_poly.pdbx_seq_one_letter_code
_entity_poly.pdbx_strand_id
1 'polypeptide(L)'
;MIYGLAIAKQLGLLDGWTAYYFGNMEEWCDGIAPHALVEHEGIRPDFVVIGEPTKMQVYRGHKGRVEIEVISRGRSAHAASNHLGDNAIYKVLPLIEGVSKLEPELGDDPFLGHGKITVSDMSISTPSINAV
;
A
#
# COMPACT_ATOMS: atom_id res chain seq x y z
N MET A 1 18.12 11.34 -8.22
CA MET A 1 17.77 11.44 -9.66
C MET A 1 18.11 12.80 -10.28
N ILE A 2 17.75 13.93 -9.68
CA ILE A 2 18.02 15.28 -10.23
C ILE A 2 19.49 15.49 -10.63
N TYR A 3 20.44 15.16 -9.75
CA TYR A 3 21.88 15.28 -10.07
C TYR A 3 22.31 14.39 -11.25
N GLY A 4 21.78 13.17 -11.34
CA GLY A 4 22.05 12.27 -12.47
C GLY A 4 21.55 12.85 -13.79
N LEU A 5 20.33 13.41 -13.81
CA LEU A 5 19.78 14.10 -14.98
C LEU A 5 20.61 15.34 -15.36
N ALA A 6 21.07 16.11 -14.38
CA ALA A 6 21.92 17.28 -14.63
C ALA A 6 23.26 16.89 -15.28
N ILE A 7 23.90 15.84 -14.78
CA ILE A 7 25.13 15.30 -15.37
C ILE A 7 24.87 14.75 -16.78
N ALA A 8 23.79 13.99 -16.98
CA ALA A 8 23.43 13.45 -18.30
C ALA A 8 23.23 14.58 -19.33
N LYS A 9 22.60 15.69 -18.93
CA LYS A 9 22.46 16.90 -19.77
C LYS A 9 23.82 17.51 -20.13
N GLN A 10 24.72 17.66 -19.16
CA GLN A 10 26.06 18.23 -19.40
C GLN A 10 26.90 17.37 -20.35
N LEU A 11 26.69 16.06 -20.33
CA LEU A 11 27.38 15.11 -21.20
C LEU A 11 26.73 14.93 -22.59
N GLY A 12 25.65 15.65 -22.90
CA GLY A 12 24.92 15.50 -24.17
C GLY A 12 24.15 14.19 -24.32
N LEU A 13 23.98 13.42 -23.22
CA LEU A 13 23.31 12.11 -23.25
C LEU A 13 21.79 12.21 -23.40
N LEU A 14 21.23 13.42 -23.28
CA LEU A 14 19.80 13.69 -23.45
C LEU A 14 19.48 14.31 -24.82
N ASP A 15 20.46 14.42 -25.73
CA ASP A 15 20.24 15.00 -27.05
C ASP A 15 19.25 14.12 -27.85
N GLY A 16 18.18 14.75 -28.34
CA GLY A 16 17.08 14.05 -29.02
C GLY A 16 16.04 13.43 -28.07
N TRP A 17 16.18 13.60 -26.75
CA TRP A 17 15.22 13.10 -25.75
C TRP A 17 14.49 14.24 -25.05
N THR A 18 13.24 14.00 -24.68
CA THR A 18 12.54 14.82 -23.68
C THR A 18 12.62 14.10 -22.33
N ALA A 19 13.25 14.74 -21.34
CA ALA A 19 13.41 14.18 -20.01
C ALA A 19 12.51 14.93 -19.02
N TYR A 20 11.73 14.17 -18.26
CA TYR A 20 10.90 14.68 -17.16
C TYR A 20 11.50 14.23 -15.82
N TYR A 21 11.49 15.12 -14.83
CA TYR A 21 11.63 14.73 -13.43
C TYR A 21 10.27 14.85 -12.76
N PHE A 22 9.76 13.73 -12.27
CA PHE A 22 8.51 13.67 -11.54
C PHE A 22 8.83 13.35 -10.07
N GLY A 23 8.36 14.21 -9.17
CA GLY A 23 8.40 13.99 -7.74
C GLY A 23 7.01 14.22 -7.16
N ASN A 24 6.54 13.29 -6.34
CA ASN A 24 5.23 13.33 -5.71
C ASN A 24 5.32 12.91 -4.23
N MET A 25 4.23 13.13 -3.51
CA MET A 25 4.04 12.61 -2.16
C MET A 25 3.40 11.22 -2.27
N GLU A 26 4.24 10.19 -2.43
CA GLU A 26 3.78 8.83 -2.75
C GLU A 26 3.07 8.15 -1.56
N GLU A 27 3.60 8.29 -0.34
CA GLU A 27 3.17 7.51 0.86
C GLU A 27 1.68 7.69 1.24
N TRP A 28 1.05 8.78 0.82
CA TRP A 28 -0.36 9.10 1.13
C TRP A 28 -1.29 9.00 -0.08
N CYS A 29 -0.72 8.96 -1.28
CA CYS A 29 -1.44 9.13 -2.55
C CYS A 29 -0.87 8.22 -3.64
N ASP A 30 -0.53 6.99 -3.27
CA ASP A 30 0.10 6.01 -4.15
C ASP A 30 -0.74 5.84 -5.43
N GLY A 31 -0.06 5.85 -6.58
CA GLY A 31 -0.68 5.76 -7.90
C GLY A 31 -1.46 6.99 -8.39
N ILE A 32 -2.03 7.85 -7.53
CA ILE A 32 -2.92 8.95 -7.95
C ILE A 32 -2.16 10.03 -8.74
N ALA A 33 -1.03 10.48 -8.20
CA ALA A 33 -0.24 11.53 -8.84
C ALA A 33 0.34 11.11 -10.21
N PRO A 34 0.98 9.93 -10.37
CA PRO A 34 1.42 9.47 -11.69
C PRO A 34 0.25 9.17 -12.63
N HIS A 35 -0.90 8.69 -12.11
CA HIS A 35 -2.12 8.54 -12.91
C HIS A 35 -2.58 9.89 -13.49
N ALA A 36 -2.63 10.95 -12.67
CA ALA A 36 -3.00 12.28 -13.13
C ALA A 36 -2.01 12.85 -14.16
N LEU A 37 -0.70 12.65 -13.96
CA LEU A 37 0.32 13.04 -14.94
C LEU A 37 0.07 12.41 -16.32
N VAL A 38 -0.34 11.15 -16.35
CA VAL A 38 -0.55 10.39 -17.59
C VAL A 38 -1.91 10.68 -18.22
N GLU A 39 -2.97 10.66 -17.42
CA GLU A 39 -4.35 10.72 -17.91
C GLU A 39 -4.90 12.14 -18.02
N HIS A 40 -4.48 13.06 -17.14
CA HIS A 40 -4.96 14.46 -17.15
C HIS A 40 -3.98 15.41 -17.83
N GLU A 41 -2.69 15.33 -17.52
CA GLU A 41 -1.67 16.17 -18.17
C GLU A 41 -1.24 15.64 -19.55
N GLY A 42 -1.60 14.39 -19.87
CA GLY A 42 -1.28 13.76 -21.15
C GLY A 42 0.20 13.44 -21.37
N ILE A 43 1.01 13.50 -20.31
CA ILE A 43 2.45 13.22 -20.39
C ILE A 43 2.64 11.69 -20.30
N ARG A 44 2.97 11.08 -21.43
CA ARG A 44 3.15 9.62 -21.59
C ARG A 44 4.60 9.31 -22.02
N PRO A 45 5.55 9.19 -21.08
CA PRO A 45 6.94 8.86 -21.42
C PRO A 45 7.07 7.45 -22.00
N ASP A 46 7.97 7.25 -22.96
CA ASP A 46 8.29 5.93 -23.51
C ASP A 46 8.99 5.01 -22.49
N PHE A 47 9.74 5.62 -21.56
CA PHE A 47 10.49 4.93 -20.52
C PHE A 47 10.35 5.65 -19.18
N VAL A 48 10.30 4.88 -18.09
CA VAL A 48 10.20 5.39 -16.73
C VAL A 48 11.25 4.71 -15.86
N VAL A 49 11.97 5.52 -15.07
CA VAL A 49 12.90 5.04 -14.04
C VAL A 49 12.42 5.56 -12.69
N ILE A 50 12.11 4.64 -11.78
CA ILE A 50 11.65 4.96 -10.42
C ILE A 50 12.80 4.76 -9.45
N GLY A 51 13.09 5.78 -8.64
CA GLY A 51 14.25 5.84 -7.76
C GLY A 51 14.12 5.13 -6.42
N GLU A 52 13.33 4.05 -6.35
CA GLU A 52 13.11 3.30 -5.11
C GLU A 52 14.40 2.66 -4.55
N PRO A 53 14.48 2.40 -3.24
CA PRO A 53 15.67 1.85 -2.59
C PRO A 53 15.84 0.34 -2.87
N THR A 54 16.11 -0.03 -4.12
CA THR A 54 16.23 -1.43 -4.58
C THR A 54 17.61 -2.07 -4.32
N LYS A 55 18.45 -1.46 -3.48
CA LYS A 55 19.84 -1.89 -3.24
C LYS A 55 20.63 -2.08 -4.55
N MET A 56 20.51 -1.11 -5.47
CA MET A 56 21.17 -1.11 -6.79
C MET A 56 20.75 -2.26 -7.72
N GLN A 57 19.59 -2.89 -7.46
CA GLN A 57 19.03 -3.91 -8.35
C GLN A 57 17.99 -3.30 -9.30
N VAL A 58 17.81 -3.91 -10.47
CA VAL A 58 16.79 -3.50 -11.44
C VAL A 58 15.51 -4.26 -11.16
N TYR A 59 14.48 -3.54 -10.69
CA TYR A 59 13.15 -4.09 -10.48
C TYR A 59 12.30 -3.76 -11.71
N ARG A 60 11.64 -4.77 -12.29
CA ARG A 60 10.88 -4.63 -13.55
C ARG A 60 9.37 -4.64 -13.35
N GLY A 61 8.90 -4.73 -12.11
CA GLY A 61 7.49 -4.79 -11.77
C GLY A 61 7.28 -4.94 -10.27
N HIS A 62 6.04 -4.76 -9.85
CA HIS A 62 5.58 -4.96 -8.49
C HIS A 62 4.22 -5.66 -8.52
N LYS A 63 3.83 -6.27 -7.40
CA LYS A 63 2.48 -6.82 -7.24
C LYS A 63 1.48 -5.67 -7.09
N GLY A 64 0.26 -5.90 -7.54
CA GLY A 64 -0.86 -5.04 -7.16
C GLY A 64 -1.05 -5.04 -5.64
N ARG A 65 -1.59 -3.94 -5.11
CA ARG A 65 -1.95 -3.81 -3.68
C ARG A 65 -3.43 -3.50 -3.57
N VAL A 66 -4.08 -4.11 -2.59
CA VAL A 66 -5.43 -3.74 -2.15
C VAL A 66 -5.38 -3.63 -0.63
N GLU A 67 -5.93 -2.54 -0.12
CA GLU A 67 -6.11 -2.30 1.32
C GLU A 67 -7.59 -2.38 1.64
N ILE A 68 -7.93 -3.12 2.70
CA ILE A 68 -9.31 -3.38 3.09
C ILE A 68 -9.47 -3.02 4.56
N GLU A 69 -10.36 -2.08 4.85
CA GLU A 69 -10.79 -1.77 6.21
C GLU A 69 -12.04 -2.59 6.55
N VAL A 70 -12.02 -3.27 7.70
CA VAL A 70 -13.19 -4.00 8.21
C VAL A 70 -13.59 -3.45 9.57
N ILE A 71 -14.82 -2.95 9.65
CA ILE A 71 -15.36 -2.35 10.87
C ILE A 71 -16.32 -3.32 11.54
N SER A 72 -15.92 -3.84 12.71
CA SER A 72 -16.80 -4.59 13.61
C SER A 72 -17.43 -3.67 14.64
N ARG A 73 -18.74 -3.81 14.85
CA ARG A 73 -19.50 -3.05 15.86
C ARG A 73 -20.07 -3.97 16.91
N GLY A 74 -20.04 -3.48 18.14
CA GLY A 74 -20.51 -4.17 19.33
C GLY A 74 -21.50 -3.34 20.14
N ARG A 75 -21.84 -3.83 21.32
CA ARG A 75 -22.62 -3.10 22.31
C ARG A 75 -21.78 -2.95 23.57
N SER A 76 -21.54 -1.72 23.97
CA SER A 76 -20.71 -1.45 25.14
C SER A 76 -21.43 -1.78 26.45
N ALA A 77 -20.69 -2.38 27.38
CA ALA A 77 -21.12 -2.66 28.75
C ALA A 77 -19.91 -2.62 29.69
N HIS A 78 -20.13 -2.50 31.00
CA HIS A 78 -19.05 -2.61 31.97
C HIS A 78 -18.42 -4.01 31.91
N ALA A 79 -17.09 -4.13 31.98
CA ALA A 79 -16.36 -5.39 31.82
C ALA A 79 -16.82 -6.48 32.82
N ALA A 80 -17.13 -6.08 34.06
CA ALA A 80 -17.69 -6.98 35.08
C ALA A 80 -19.13 -7.48 34.77
N SER A 81 -19.80 -6.88 33.79
CA SER A 81 -21.14 -7.25 33.32
C SER A 81 -21.13 -7.45 31.79
N ASN A 82 -20.04 -8.02 31.27
CA ASN A 82 -19.80 -8.21 29.83
C ASN A 82 -20.94 -8.93 29.09
N HIS A 83 -21.69 -9.82 29.75
CA HIS A 83 -22.85 -10.52 29.20
C HIS A 83 -24.01 -9.60 28.78
N LEU A 84 -24.01 -8.34 29.24
CA LEU A 84 -24.96 -7.31 28.79
C LEU A 84 -24.49 -6.58 27.52
N GLY A 85 -23.21 -6.75 27.18
CA GLY A 85 -22.58 -6.18 26.00
C GLY A 85 -22.38 -7.20 24.90
N ASP A 86 -21.72 -6.75 23.83
CA ASP A 86 -21.39 -7.54 22.67
C ASP A 86 -20.04 -7.04 22.15
N ASN A 87 -18.98 -7.80 22.42
CA ASN A 87 -17.61 -7.32 22.25
C ASN A 87 -17.19 -7.34 20.78
N ALA A 88 -16.93 -6.16 20.22
CA ALA A 88 -16.54 -6.00 18.81
C ALA A 88 -15.19 -6.68 18.47
N ILE A 89 -14.27 -6.78 19.44
CA ILE A 89 -12.96 -7.42 19.28
C ILE A 89 -13.16 -8.94 19.07
N TYR A 90 -14.06 -9.56 19.82
CA TYR A 90 -14.28 -11.00 19.70
C TYR A 90 -14.90 -11.38 18.35
N LYS A 91 -15.71 -10.49 17.77
CA LYS A 91 -16.29 -10.71 16.44
C LYS A 91 -15.27 -10.72 15.31
N VAL A 92 -14.13 -10.04 15.46
CA VAL A 92 -13.08 -9.99 14.42
C VAL A 92 -12.07 -11.13 14.54
N LEU A 93 -12.05 -11.88 15.65
CA LEU A 93 -11.13 -13.00 15.82
C LEU A 93 -11.19 -14.03 14.67
N PRO A 94 -12.38 -14.50 14.23
CA PRO A 94 -12.47 -15.45 13.12
C PRO A 94 -11.98 -14.87 11.79
N LEU A 95 -12.14 -13.56 11.58
CA LEU A 95 -11.65 -12.87 10.39
C LEU A 95 -10.11 -12.82 10.38
N ILE A 96 -9.50 -12.43 11.49
CA ILE A 96 -8.04 -12.37 11.62
C ILE A 96 -7.46 -13.78 11.44
N GLU A 97 -8.06 -14.78 12.09
CA GLU A 97 -7.66 -16.17 11.94
C GLU A 97 -7.78 -16.64 10.48
N GLY A 98 -8.88 -16.33 9.80
CA GLY A 98 -9.09 -16.63 8.39
C GLY A 98 -8.00 -16.00 7.51
N VAL A 99 -7.73 -14.71 7.68
CA VAL A 99 -6.68 -14.00 6.93
C VAL A 99 -5.30 -14.63 7.18
N SER A 100 -4.98 -14.97 8.43
CA SER A 100 -3.68 -15.59 8.78
C SER A 100 -3.45 -16.96 8.11
N LYS A 101 -4.54 -17.64 7.73
CA LYS A 101 -4.51 -18.95 7.07
C LYS A 101 -4.70 -18.86 5.55
N LEU A 102 -5.09 -17.71 5.02
CA LEU A 102 -5.44 -17.55 3.61
C LEU A 102 -4.22 -17.49 2.69
N GLU A 103 -3.06 -17.02 3.19
CA GLU A 103 -1.88 -16.78 2.33
C GLU A 103 -1.53 -17.99 1.44
N PRO A 104 -1.41 -19.24 1.94
CA PRO A 104 -1.07 -20.40 1.11
C PRO A 104 -2.06 -20.73 -0.01
N GLU A 105 -3.29 -20.22 0.05
CA GLU A 105 -4.34 -20.42 -0.96
C GLU A 105 -4.31 -19.34 -2.05
N LEU A 106 -3.46 -18.32 -1.90
CA LEU A 106 -3.31 -17.27 -2.89
C LEU A 106 -2.57 -17.78 -4.15
N GLY A 107 -2.86 -17.13 -5.28
CA GLY A 107 -2.25 -17.47 -6.55
C GLY A 107 -0.76 -17.11 -6.63
N ASP A 108 -0.07 -17.82 -7.53
CA ASP A 108 1.30 -17.52 -7.93
C ASP A 108 1.31 -16.79 -9.27
N ASP A 109 2.10 -15.73 -9.35
CA ASP A 109 2.48 -15.13 -10.64
C ASP A 109 3.85 -15.68 -11.08
N PRO A 110 4.03 -16.09 -12.35
CA PRO A 110 5.31 -16.65 -12.83
C PRO A 110 6.52 -15.72 -12.70
N PHE A 111 6.30 -14.40 -12.64
CA PHE A 111 7.37 -13.41 -12.55
C PHE A 111 7.46 -12.76 -11.16
N LEU A 112 6.32 -12.39 -10.58
CA LEU A 112 6.24 -11.67 -9.30
C LEU A 112 6.14 -12.60 -8.09
N GLY A 113 5.81 -13.87 -8.29
CA GLY A 113 5.70 -14.90 -7.26
C GLY A 113 4.40 -14.84 -6.46
N HIS A 114 4.41 -15.56 -5.33
CA HIS A 114 3.21 -15.84 -4.52
C HIS A 114 2.53 -14.60 -3.93
N GLY A 115 1.20 -14.57 -3.95
CA GLY A 115 0.39 -13.56 -3.28
C GLY A 115 0.72 -13.42 -1.79
N LYS A 116 0.47 -12.24 -1.24
CA LYS A 116 0.69 -11.95 0.18
C LYS A 116 -0.54 -11.25 0.74
N ILE A 117 -0.91 -11.60 1.95
CA ILE A 117 -2.01 -10.97 2.68
C ILE A 117 -1.66 -10.93 4.16
N THR A 118 -2.00 -9.83 4.83
CA THR A 118 -1.76 -9.69 6.26
C THR A 118 -2.74 -8.69 6.85
N VAL A 119 -3.03 -8.85 8.14
CA VAL A 119 -3.66 -7.79 8.95
C VAL A 119 -2.53 -6.91 9.46
N SER A 120 -2.45 -5.68 8.98
CA SER A 120 -1.34 -4.76 9.28
C SER A 120 -1.63 -3.80 10.43
N ASP A 121 -2.90 -3.47 10.68
CA ASP A 121 -3.29 -2.51 11.71
C ASP A 121 -4.64 -2.90 12.36
N MET A 122 -4.83 -2.49 13.61
CA MET A 122 -6.09 -2.60 14.33
C MET A 122 -6.22 -1.45 15.32
N SER A 123 -7.31 -0.69 15.20
CA SER A 123 -7.71 0.31 16.18
C SER A 123 -9.02 -0.08 16.86
N ILE A 124 -9.16 0.29 18.13
CA ILE A 124 -10.36 0.03 18.94
C ILE A 124 -10.83 1.35 19.52
N SER A 125 -12.11 1.66 19.32
CA SER A 125 -12.77 2.77 19.98
C SER A 125 -13.64 2.24 21.11
N THR A 126 -13.28 2.58 22.35
CA THR A 126 -14.02 2.21 23.56
C THR A 126 -14.06 3.39 24.54
N PRO A 127 -15.13 3.57 25.34
CA PRO A 127 -15.19 4.64 26.34
C PRO A 127 -14.10 4.52 27.42
N SER A 128 -13.64 3.31 27.73
CA SER A 128 -12.53 3.05 28.66
C SER A 128 -12.06 1.59 28.56
N ILE A 129 -10.91 1.27 29.17
CA ILE A 129 -10.43 -0.12 29.31
C ILE A 129 -11.33 -1.01 30.20
N ASN A 130 -12.31 -0.41 30.90
CA ASN A 130 -13.29 -1.12 31.73
C ASN A 130 -14.60 -1.40 30.99
N ALA A 131 -14.65 -1.12 29.68
CA ALA A 131 -15.81 -1.39 28.85
C ALA A 131 -15.48 -2.49 27.83
N VAL A 132 -16.47 -3.34 27.57
CA VAL A 132 -16.49 -4.20 26.37
C VAL A 132 -17.03 -3.44 25.17
#